data_AF-A0A970VBM1-F1
#
_entry.id   AF-A0A970VBM1-F1
#
_cell.length_a   1.000
_cell.length_b   1.000
_cell.length_c   1.000
_cell.angle_alpha   90.00
_cell.angle_beta   90.00
_cell.angle_gamma   90.00
#
_symmetry.space_group_name_H-M   'P 1'
#
loop_
_entity.id
_entity.type
_entity.pdbx_description
1 polymer ?
#
loop_
_entity_poly.entity_id
_entity_poly.type
_entity_poly.pdbx_seq_one_letter_code
_entity_poly.pdbx_strand_id
1 'polypeptide(L)'
;MLREIKWVSQVEGEPLRRWFVDSDLDLLVWQEDRCVVGFQLCYDKTRRERALSWQPTEGFRHCLIDDGEARPGRPRPAPALVPCGCLDVQPIARSFLAKSRALEREITEFVYGKLLEYQQACLKAAHHTVYRRLPTA
;
A
#
# COMPACT_ATOMS: atom_id res chain seq x y z
N MET A 1 -6.83 15.71 -1.62
CA MET A 1 -7.91 14.70 -1.82
C MET A 1 -7.50 13.82 -2.98
N LEU A 2 -7.71 12.51 -2.86
CA LEU A 2 -7.47 11.55 -3.93
C LEU A 2 -8.37 11.86 -5.13
N ARG A 3 -7.77 11.88 -6.33
CA ARG A 3 -8.46 12.11 -7.61
C ARG A 3 -8.15 11.00 -8.57
N GLU A 4 -9.18 10.49 -9.25
CA GLU A 4 -9.00 9.43 -10.24
C GLU A 4 -8.31 9.97 -11.49
N ILE A 5 -7.24 9.30 -11.91
CA ILE A 5 -6.67 9.44 -13.24
C ILE A 5 -7.50 8.56 -14.18
N LYS A 6 -8.19 9.19 -15.12
CA LYS A 6 -8.92 8.48 -16.17
C LYS A 6 -7.94 7.95 -17.23
N TRP A 7 -8.33 6.90 -17.95
CA TRP A 7 -7.59 6.33 -19.09
C TRP A 7 -6.22 5.74 -18.74
N VAL A 8 -6.11 5.11 -17.57
CA VAL A 8 -4.92 4.36 -17.21
C VAL A 8 -4.81 3.07 -18.02
N SER A 9 -3.60 2.70 -18.40
CA SER A 9 -3.34 1.46 -19.13
C SER A 9 -3.93 0.26 -18.38
N GLN A 10 -4.57 -0.63 -19.12
CA GLN A 10 -5.07 -1.91 -18.62
C GLN A 10 -4.19 -3.03 -19.16
N VAL A 11 -4.10 -4.12 -18.41
CA VAL A 11 -3.42 -5.34 -18.85
C VAL A 11 -4.51 -6.36 -19.19
N GLU A 12 -4.44 -6.95 -20.37
CA GLU A 12 -5.40 -7.96 -20.79
C GLU A 12 -5.33 -9.18 -19.85
N GLY A 13 -6.49 -9.64 -19.39
CA GLY A 13 -6.60 -10.74 -18.42
C GLY A 13 -6.43 -10.32 -16.95
N GLU A 14 -6.09 -9.06 -16.66
CA GLU A 14 -6.10 -8.54 -15.29
C GLU A 14 -7.44 -7.85 -14.95
N PRO A 15 -7.83 -7.80 -13.66
CA PRO A 15 -8.98 -7.02 -13.22
C PRO A 15 -8.85 -5.54 -13.60
N LEU A 16 -9.98 -4.84 -13.66
CA LEU A 16 -10.02 -3.41 -13.98
C LEU A 16 -9.17 -2.61 -13.00
N ARG A 17 -8.10 -2.01 -13.50
CA ARG A 17 -7.20 -1.17 -12.71
C ARG A 17 -7.66 0.27 -12.72
N ARG A 18 -7.83 0.85 -11.53
CA ARG A 18 -8.12 2.27 -11.33
C ARG A 18 -7.02 2.90 -10.50
N TRP A 19 -6.69 4.15 -10.80
CA TRP A 19 -5.60 4.86 -10.15
C TRP A 19 -6.10 6.20 -9.62
N PHE A 20 -5.89 6.43 -8.33
CA PHE A 20 -6.20 7.66 -7.64
C PHE A 20 -4.91 8.28 -7.11
N VAL A 21 -4.76 9.59 -7.29
CA VAL A 21 -3.55 10.30 -6.91
C VAL A 21 -3.85 11.52 -6.05
N ASP A 22 -2.91 11.82 -5.17
CA ASP A 22 -2.83 13.01 -4.34
C ASP A 22 -1.34 13.37 -4.14
N SER A 23 -1.06 14.55 -3.57
CA SER A 23 0.32 15.02 -3.33
C SER A 23 1.16 14.04 -2.52
N ASP A 24 0.55 13.32 -1.57
CA ASP A 24 1.28 12.46 -0.63
C ASP A 24 0.86 10.99 -0.68
N LEU A 25 -0.18 10.65 -1.43
CA LEU A 25 -0.71 9.29 -1.55
C LEU A 25 -1.03 8.96 -3.01
N ASP A 26 -0.72 7.73 -3.41
CA ASP A 26 -1.33 7.11 -4.59
C ASP A 26 -2.03 5.83 -4.17
N LEU A 27 -3.22 5.63 -4.71
CA LEU A 27 -3.98 4.40 -4.54
C LEU A 27 -4.23 3.80 -5.92
N LEU A 28 -3.71 2.59 -6.14
CA LEU A 28 -4.16 1.72 -7.22
C LEU A 28 -5.13 0.69 -6.64
N VAL A 29 -6.24 0.46 -7.33
CA VAL A 29 -7.20 -0.61 -7.01
C VAL A 29 -7.45 -1.46 -8.24
N TRP A 30 -7.64 -2.74 -7.99
CA TRP A 30 -8.10 -3.71 -8.97
C TRP A 30 -9.54 -4.10 -8.63
N GLN A 31 -10.43 -4.07 -9.63
CA GLN A 31 -11.84 -4.38 -9.46
C GLN A 31 -12.33 -5.48 -10.42
N GLU A 32 -13.15 -6.39 -9.91
CA GLU A 32 -13.94 -7.37 -10.67
C GLU A 32 -15.42 -7.13 -10.32
N ASP A 33 -16.30 -6.98 -11.31
CA ASP A 33 -17.74 -6.77 -11.08
C ASP A 33 -18.08 -5.70 -10.03
N ARG A 34 -17.31 -4.61 -10.01
CA ARG A 34 -17.33 -3.50 -9.02
C ARG A 34 -16.71 -3.80 -7.66
N CYS A 35 -16.50 -5.07 -7.32
CA CYS A 35 -15.82 -5.49 -6.10
C CYS A 35 -14.33 -5.18 -6.16
N VAL A 36 -13.77 -4.60 -5.10
CA VAL A 36 -12.31 -4.43 -4.99
C VAL A 36 -11.67 -5.78 -4.67
N VAL A 37 -10.80 -6.25 -5.57
CA VAL A 37 -10.09 -7.54 -5.43
C VAL A 37 -8.63 -7.36 -5.04
N GLY A 38 -8.08 -6.15 -5.13
CA GLY A 38 -6.72 -5.87 -4.72
C GLY A 38 -6.44 -4.38 -4.66
N PHE A 39 -5.37 -4.00 -3.97
CA PHE A 39 -4.91 -2.60 -3.96
C PHE A 39 -3.41 -2.48 -3.74
N GLN A 40 -2.89 -1.31 -4.09
CA GLN A 40 -1.58 -0.82 -3.69
C GLN A 40 -1.72 0.63 -3.25
N LEU A 41 -1.31 0.92 -2.02
CA LEU A 41 -1.26 2.27 -1.45
C LEU A 41 0.19 2.70 -1.34
N CYS A 42 0.60 3.67 -2.16
CA CYS A 42 1.88 4.35 -2.04
C CYS A 42 1.74 5.58 -1.14
N TYR A 43 2.68 5.78 -0.23
CA TYR A 43 2.64 6.85 0.76
C TYR A 43 4.05 7.33 1.14
N ASP A 44 4.13 8.44 1.88
CA ASP A 44 5.39 9.09 2.27
C ASP A 44 6.31 9.47 1.09
N LYS A 45 5.70 9.78 -0.07
CA LYS A 45 6.36 10.15 -1.33
C LYS A 45 7.48 11.18 -1.21
N THR A 46 7.33 12.15 -0.32
CA THR A 46 8.29 13.27 -0.15
C THR A 46 9.47 12.94 0.76
N ARG A 47 9.42 11.81 1.48
CA ARG A 47 10.45 11.44 2.46
C ARG A 47 11.07 10.11 2.08
N ARG A 48 10.34 9.03 2.30
CA ARG A 48 10.80 7.67 2.05
C ARG A 48 9.60 6.90 1.58
N GLU A 49 9.41 6.91 0.26
CA GLU A 49 8.23 6.35 -0.36
C GLU A 49 8.11 4.87 -0.03
N ARG A 50 6.88 4.44 0.21
CA ARG A 50 6.53 3.08 0.60
C ARG A 50 5.27 2.66 -0.11
N ALA A 51 5.20 1.37 -0.44
CA ALA A 51 4.01 0.74 -0.97
C ALA A 51 3.52 -0.33 0.00
N LEU A 52 2.24 -0.25 0.37
CA LEU A 52 1.51 -1.35 0.99
C LEU A 52 0.53 -1.91 -0.03
N SER A 53 0.74 -3.16 -0.42
CA SER A 53 -0.08 -3.87 -1.39
C SER A 53 -0.79 -5.05 -0.73
N TRP A 54 -1.98 -5.36 -1.22
CA TRP A 54 -2.72 -6.54 -0.82
C TRP A 54 -3.40 -7.19 -2.04
N GLN A 55 -3.30 -8.50 -2.12
CA GLN A 55 -4.00 -9.34 -3.09
C GLN A 55 -4.52 -10.61 -2.41
N PRO A 56 -5.55 -11.29 -2.94
CA PRO A 56 -6.18 -12.42 -2.27
C PRO A 56 -5.24 -13.63 -2.15
N THR A 57 -4.39 -13.86 -3.15
CA THR A 57 -3.47 -15.00 -3.23
C THR A 57 -2.14 -14.74 -2.52
N GLU A 58 -1.64 -13.50 -2.56
CA GLU A 58 -0.32 -13.15 -2.00
C GLU A 58 -0.40 -12.56 -0.58
N GLY A 59 -1.58 -12.09 -0.15
CA GLY A 59 -1.73 -11.37 1.11
C GLY A 59 -1.07 -10.00 1.09
N PHE A 60 -0.55 -9.56 2.24
CA PHE A 60 0.06 -8.24 2.40
C PHE A 60 1.53 -8.23 2.00
N ARG A 61 1.92 -7.24 1.20
CA ARG A 61 3.31 -6.90 0.89
C ARG A 61 3.58 -5.45 1.25
N HIS A 62 4.60 -5.20 2.07
CA HIS A 62 5.01 -3.85 2.45
C HIS A 62 6.45 -3.62 2.02
N CYS A 63 6.67 -2.62 1.18
CA CYS A 63 7.98 -2.34 0.59
C CYS A 63 8.35 -0.86 0.69
N LEU A 64 9.64 -0.58 0.85
CA LEU A 64 10.22 0.73 0.55
C LEU A 64 10.32 0.81 -0.97
N ILE A 65 9.98 1.96 -1.51
CA ILE A 65 10.32 2.31 -2.87
C ILE A 65 11.65 3.05 -2.81
N ASP A 66 12.68 2.45 -3.39
CA ASP A 66 13.97 3.09 -3.61
C ASP A 66 14.00 3.60 -5.05
N ASP A 67 13.80 4.91 -5.23
CA ASP A 67 13.81 5.58 -6.53
C ASP A 67 15.19 5.62 -7.21
N GLY A 68 16.22 5.10 -6.53
CA GLY A 68 17.61 5.17 -6.93
C GLY A 68 18.12 6.62 -6.93
N GLU A 69 19.16 6.92 -6.17
CA GLU A 69 19.76 8.26 -6.27
C GLU A 69 20.19 8.55 -7.72
N ALA A 70 19.70 9.68 -8.26
CA ALA A 70 20.10 10.16 -9.57
C ALA A 70 21.58 10.59 -9.49
N ARG A 71 22.47 9.77 -10.04
CA ARG A 71 23.87 10.13 -10.20
C ARG A 71 24.01 11.04 -11.43
N PRO A 72 24.78 12.14 -11.36
CA PRO A 72 25.05 12.96 -12.55
C PRO A 72 25.59 12.10 -13.69
N GLY A 73 24.94 12.15 -14.86
CA GLY A 73 25.36 11.43 -16.06
C GLY A 73 24.85 9.99 -16.20
N ARG A 74 24.00 9.47 -15.31
CA ARG A 74 23.29 8.19 -15.53
C ARG A 74 21.77 8.36 -15.48
N PRO A 75 21.02 7.64 -16.33
CA PRO A 75 19.57 7.57 -16.19
C PRO A 75 19.20 7.02 -14.81
N ARG A 76 18.10 7.56 -14.25
CA ARG A 76 17.57 7.11 -12.96
C ARG A 76 17.23 5.61 -13.06
N PRO A 77 17.70 4.76 -12.13
CA PRO A 77 17.30 3.36 -12.09
C PRO A 77 15.79 3.21 -11.91
N ALA A 78 15.22 2.10 -12.38
CA ALA A 78 13.82 1.78 -12.08
C ALA A 78 13.66 1.62 -10.55
N PRO A 79 12.55 2.10 -9.95
CA PRO A 79 12.35 1.99 -8.52
C PRO A 79 12.37 0.54 -8.05
N ALA A 80 13.08 0.25 -6.95
CA ALA A 80 13.19 -1.09 -6.38
C ALA A 80 12.31 -1.23 -5.13
N LEU A 81 11.63 -2.38 -5.00
CA LEU A 81 10.80 -2.71 -3.84
C LEU A 81 11.63 -3.48 -2.80
N VAL A 82 11.89 -2.88 -1.63
CA VAL A 82 12.65 -3.50 -0.53
C VAL A 82 11.72 -3.87 0.62
N PRO A 83 11.68 -5.12 1.13
CA PRO A 83 10.81 -5.51 2.24
C PRO A 83 10.91 -4.58 3.46
N CYS A 84 9.76 -4.10 3.95
CA CYS A 84 9.62 -3.31 5.17
C CYS A 84 9.12 -4.16 6.33
N GLY A 85 9.62 -3.86 7.54
CA GLY A 85 9.07 -4.41 8.78
C GLY A 85 7.67 -3.89 9.13
N CYS A 86 7.17 -4.30 10.29
CA CYS A 86 5.91 -3.82 10.84
C CYS A 86 5.98 -2.31 11.16
N LEU A 87 4.92 -1.59 10.78
CA LEU A 87 4.78 -0.15 11.01
C LEU A 87 3.47 0.12 11.75
N ASP A 88 3.44 1.19 12.54
CA ASP A 88 2.19 1.82 12.92
C ASP A 88 1.47 2.42 11.69
N VAL A 89 0.43 1.74 11.23
CA VAL A 89 -0.40 2.13 10.08
C VAL A 89 -1.46 3.15 10.45
N GLN A 90 -1.67 3.44 11.74
CA GLN A 90 -2.70 4.38 12.20
C GLN A 90 -2.58 5.79 11.58
N PRO A 91 -1.39 6.40 11.47
CA PRO A 91 -1.24 7.70 10.82
C PRO A 91 -1.63 7.66 9.33
N ILE A 92 -1.28 6.57 8.65
CA ILE A 92 -1.57 6.37 7.23
C ILE A 92 -3.06 6.14 7.02
N ALA A 93 -3.70 5.33 7.86
CA ALA A 93 -5.13 5.04 7.78
C ALA A 93 -5.98 6.32 8.01
N ARG A 94 -5.58 7.17 8.96
CA ARG A 94 -6.22 8.49 9.17
C ARG A 94 -6.04 9.41 7.96
N SER A 95 -4.82 9.48 7.43
CA SER A 95 -4.51 10.28 6.23
C SER A 95 -5.33 9.81 5.02
N PHE A 96 -5.41 8.49 4.83
CA PHE A 96 -6.19 7.85 3.79
C PHE A 96 -7.67 8.23 3.91
N LEU A 97 -8.31 8.01 5.06
CA LEU A 97 -9.72 8.37 5.27
C LEU A 97 -10.02 9.85 5.00
N ALA A 98 -9.11 10.74 5.39
CA ALA A 98 -9.27 12.17 5.12
C ALA A 98 -9.22 12.46 3.61
N LYS A 99 -8.27 11.84 2.90
CA LYS A 99 -8.06 12.08 1.47
C LYS A 99 -9.01 11.29 0.56
N SER A 100 -9.64 10.21 1.04
CA SER A 100 -10.53 9.32 0.27
C SER A 100 -12.01 9.73 0.30
N ARG A 101 -12.37 10.85 0.94
CA ARG A 101 -13.78 11.30 1.11
C ARG A 101 -14.60 11.43 -0.18
N ALA A 102 -13.94 11.61 -1.32
CA ALA A 102 -14.58 11.74 -2.63
C ALA A 102 -14.67 10.41 -3.41
N LEU A 103 -14.08 9.33 -2.90
CA LEU A 103 -14.09 8.02 -3.53
C LEU A 103 -15.38 7.27 -3.18
N GLU A 104 -15.70 6.26 -3.98
CA GLU A 104 -16.78 5.35 -3.69
C GLU A 104 -16.60 4.69 -2.32
N ARG A 105 -17.71 4.54 -1.59
CA ARG A 105 -17.71 4.02 -0.22
C ARG A 105 -17.05 2.64 -0.14
N GLU A 106 -17.33 1.78 -1.11
CA GLU A 106 -16.77 0.43 -1.21
C GLU A 106 -15.24 0.43 -1.26
N ILE A 107 -14.62 1.30 -2.07
CA ILE A 107 -13.16 1.42 -2.13
C ILE A 107 -12.60 1.89 -0.80
N THR A 108 -13.24 2.91 -0.21
CA THR A 108 -12.79 3.49 1.06
C THR A 108 -12.86 2.45 2.19
N GLU A 109 -14.01 1.78 2.34
CA GLU A 109 -14.24 0.78 3.39
C GLU A 109 -13.30 -0.41 3.22
N PHE A 110 -13.12 -0.91 1.99
CA PHE A 110 -12.26 -2.04 1.70
C PHE A 110 -10.79 -1.75 2.05
N VAL A 111 -10.24 -0.66 1.50
CA VAL A 111 -8.83 -0.30 1.71
C VAL A 111 -8.59 0.02 3.19
N TYR A 112 -9.48 0.79 3.83
CA TYR A 112 -9.34 1.11 5.25
C TYR A 112 -9.40 -0.15 6.13
N GLY A 113 -10.33 -1.07 5.85
CA GLY A 113 -10.43 -2.36 6.55
C GLY A 113 -9.14 -3.16 6.44
N LYS A 114 -8.54 -3.22 5.24
CA LYS A 114 -7.26 -3.90 5.00
C LYS A 114 -6.07 -3.24 5.69
N LEU A 115 -6.05 -1.91 5.81
CA LEU A 115 -5.03 -1.20 6.60
C LEU A 115 -5.08 -1.61 8.08
N LEU A 116 -6.28 -1.74 8.65
CA LEU A 116 -6.46 -2.19 10.03
C LEU A 116 -6.13 -3.68 10.22
N GLU A 117 -6.46 -4.52 9.24
CA GLU A 117 -6.09 -5.94 9.23
C GLU A 117 -4.55 -6.10 9.23
N TYR A 118 -3.85 -5.34 8.39
CA TYR A 118 -2.38 -5.34 8.38
C TYR A 118 -1.77 -4.88 9.71
N GLN A 119 -2.32 -3.84 10.33
CA GLN A 119 -1.90 -3.40 11.66
C GLN A 119 -2.01 -4.53 12.68
N GLN A 120 -3.13 -5.26 12.69
CA GLN A 120 -3.34 -6.38 13.60
C GLN A 120 -2.38 -7.54 13.32
N ALA A 121 -2.15 -7.87 12.04
CA ALA A 121 -1.17 -8.89 11.65
C ALA A 121 0.24 -8.53 12.14
N CYS A 122 0.62 -7.27 12.01
CA CYS A 122 1.89 -6.73 12.51
C CYS A 122 2.03 -6.86 14.03
N LEU A 123 0.99 -6.49 14.79
CA LEU A 123 0.99 -6.60 16.25
C LEU A 123 1.09 -8.06 16.71
N LYS A 124 0.37 -8.98 16.05
CA LYS A 124 0.45 -10.42 16.33
C LYS A 124 1.85 -10.98 16.06
N ALA A 125 2.48 -10.60 14.94
CA ALA A 125 3.84 -11.01 14.61
C ALA A 125 4.87 -10.46 15.63
N ALA A 126 4.69 -9.21 16.07
CA ALA A 126 5.53 -8.61 17.12
C ALA A 126 5.38 -9.36 18.46
N HIS A 127 4.15 -9.66 18.90
CA HIS A 127 3.91 -10.43 20.13
C HIS A 127 4.52 -11.84 20.07
N HIS A 128 4.40 -12.56 18.95
CA HIS A 128 5.00 -13.90 18.81
C HIS A 128 6.54 -13.87 18.87
N THR A 129 7.17 -12.77 18.47
CA THR A 129 8.64 -12.62 18.52
C THR A 129 9.16 -12.49 19.96
N VAL A 130 8.35 -11.95 20.89
CA VAL A 130 8.72 -11.81 22.31
C VAL A 130 8.75 -13.17 23.03
N TYR A 131 7.84 -14.09 22.68
CA TYR A 131 7.73 -15.40 23.36
C TYR A 131 8.70 -16.47 22.83
N ARG A 132 9.44 -16.23 21.74
CA ARG A 132 10.44 -17.17 21.20
C ARG A 132 11.87 -16.98 21.74
N ARG A 133 12.09 -16.00 22.64
CA ARG A 133 13.39 -15.70 23.27
C ARG A 133 13.46 -16.04 24.77
N LEU A 134 12.57 -16.90 25.28
CA LEU A 134 12.81 -17.51 26.59
C LEU A 134 13.58 -18.81 26.37
N PRO A 135 14.85 -18.93 26.82
CA PRO A 135 15.44 -20.24 26.94
C PRO A 135 14.61 -21.01 27.97
N THR A 136 14.13 -22.18 27.59
CA THR A 136 13.66 -23.19 28.54
C THR A 136 14.78 -23.41 29.56
N ALA A 137 14.51 -23.03 30.81
CA ALA A 137 15.34 -23.34 31.96
C ALA A 137 15.23 -24.82 32.32
#